data_AF-A0AAJ1XWN8-F1
#
_entry.id   AF-A0AAJ1XWN8-F1
#
_cell.length_a   1.000
_cell.length_b   1.000
_cell.length_c   1.000
_cell.angle_alpha   90.00
_cell.angle_beta   90.00
_cell.angle_gamma   90.00
#
_symmetry.space_group_name_H-M   'P 1'
#
loop_
_entity.id
_entity.type
_entity.pdbx_description
1 polymer ?
#
loop_
_entity_poly.entity_id
_entity_poly.type
_entity_poly.pdbx_seq_one_letter_code
_entity_poly.pdbx_strand_id
1 'polypeptide(L)'
;MKKAVIVYNSEPILGNFIPSLIRMDGNVNKYLKTIKEEIDKNGLNWEVRLDDTVGDVSQLISQDYELLICLPGSQKRLLYETQDIEKMLFLNSLEFHSNDTDRVIQQMKAYK
;
A
#
# COMPACT_ATOMS: atom_id res chain seq x y z
N MET A 1 -6.26 -17.40 2.22
CA MET A 1 -5.15 -16.57 1.67
C MET A 1 -5.51 -15.14 2.01
N LYS A 2 -4.65 -14.45 2.76
CA LYS A 2 -4.86 -13.04 3.17
C LYS A 2 -4.49 -12.12 2.01
N LYS A 3 -5.08 -10.94 1.92
CA LYS A 3 -4.88 -9.97 0.85
C LYS A 3 -4.31 -8.67 1.40
N ALA A 4 -3.28 -8.16 0.74
CA ALA A 4 -2.82 -6.79 0.91
C ALA A 4 -2.85 -6.03 -0.41
N VAL A 5 -3.00 -4.72 -0.31
CA VAL A 5 -2.98 -3.81 -1.46
C VAL A 5 -2.00 -2.69 -1.23
N ILE A 6 -1.21 -2.37 -2.25
CA ILE A 6 -0.35 -1.20 -2.25
C ILE A 6 -1.16 -0.03 -2.78
N VAL A 7 -1.44 0.95 -1.92
CA VAL A 7 -2.20 2.16 -2.24
C VAL A 7 -1.23 3.25 -2.67
N TYR A 8 -1.06 3.38 -3.98
CA TYR A 8 -0.09 4.28 -4.62
C TYR A 8 -0.73 5.45 -5.36
N ASN A 9 -2.02 5.34 -5.69
CA ASN A 9 -2.76 6.42 -6.31
C ASN A 9 -3.72 7.06 -5.30
N SER A 10 -3.79 8.38 -5.33
CA SER A 10 -4.84 9.17 -4.68
C SER A 10 -5.03 10.39 -5.56
N GLU A 11 -6.22 10.59 -6.11
CA GLU A 11 -6.50 11.77 -6.90
C GLU A 11 -6.43 13.04 -6.04
N PRO A 12 -5.84 14.14 -6.55
CA PRO A 12 -5.88 15.42 -5.86
C PRO A 12 -7.31 15.99 -5.90
N ILE A 13 -7.80 16.43 -4.74
CA ILE A 13 -9.06 17.18 -4.62
C ILE A 13 -8.87 18.53 -5.31
N LEU A 14 -9.40 18.67 -6.53
CA LEU A 14 -9.61 19.90 -7.32
C LEU A 14 -8.53 21.01 -7.28
N GLY A 15 -7.90 21.28 -8.43
CA GLY A 15 -7.44 22.64 -8.78
C GLY A 15 -5.96 22.81 -9.14
N ASN A 16 -5.07 21.86 -8.82
CA ASN A 16 -3.68 21.91 -9.26
C ASN A 16 -3.32 20.64 -10.03
N PHE A 17 -3.44 20.73 -11.35
CA PHE A 17 -2.90 19.77 -12.31
C PHE A 17 -1.37 19.78 -12.26
N ILE A 18 -0.80 19.04 -11.31
CA ILE A 18 0.54 18.46 -11.49
C ILE A 18 0.32 16.95 -11.62
N PRO A 19 0.20 16.39 -12.84
CA PRO A 19 0.16 14.94 -13.07
C PRO A 19 1.48 14.21 -12.74
N SER A 20 2.44 14.84 -12.07
CA SER A 20 3.84 14.42 -12.09
C SER A 20 4.45 14.35 -10.69
N LEU A 21 4.54 13.13 -10.15
CA LEU A 21 5.68 12.61 -9.36
C LEU A 21 5.44 11.17 -8.88
N ILE A 22 4.18 10.72 -8.79
CA ILE A 22 3.85 9.33 -8.40
C ILE A 22 3.37 8.47 -9.60
N ARG A 23 2.95 9.10 -10.71
CA ARG A 23 2.34 8.39 -11.87
C ARG A 23 3.30 7.49 -12.67
N MET A 24 4.61 7.53 -12.46
CA MET A 24 5.57 6.73 -13.23
C MET A 24 6.84 6.44 -12.44
N ASP A 25 6.76 5.56 -11.44
CA ASP A 25 7.96 5.09 -10.78
C ASP A 25 8.08 3.57 -10.93
N GLY A 26 9.14 3.14 -11.64
CA GLY A 26 9.56 1.74 -11.63
C GLY A 26 9.75 1.18 -10.21
N ASN A 27 9.90 2.03 -9.20
CA ASN A 27 9.96 1.67 -7.79
C ASN A 27 8.65 1.09 -7.26
N VAL A 28 7.45 1.45 -7.75
CA VAL A 28 6.22 0.77 -7.27
C VAL A 28 6.23 -0.70 -7.66
N ASN A 29 6.57 -0.99 -8.92
CA ASN A 29 6.71 -2.36 -9.40
C ASN A 29 7.88 -3.10 -8.73
N LYS A 30 8.99 -2.40 -8.48
CA LYS A 30 10.14 -2.94 -7.75
C LYS A 30 9.76 -3.29 -6.32
N TYR A 31 9.08 -2.40 -5.61
CA TYR A 31 8.61 -2.59 -4.25
C TYR A 31 7.61 -3.76 -4.17
N LEU A 32 6.64 -3.82 -5.08
CA LEU A 32 5.72 -4.95 -5.21
C LEU A 32 6.48 -6.27 -5.42
N LYS A 33 7.46 -6.27 -6.31
CA LYS A 33 8.30 -7.46 -6.57
C LYS A 33 9.05 -7.88 -5.31
N THR A 34 9.71 -6.95 -4.62
CA THR A 34 10.46 -7.22 -3.40
C THR A 34 9.56 -7.76 -2.27
N ILE A 35 8.36 -7.19 -2.09
CA ILE A 35 7.39 -7.71 -1.11
C ILE A 35 7.00 -9.16 -1.44
N LYS A 36 6.71 -9.46 -2.71
CA LYS A 36 6.33 -10.82 -3.12
C LYS A 36 7.47 -11.82 -2.87
N GLU A 37 8.70 -11.45 -3.21
CA GLU A 37 9.89 -12.26 -2.95
C GLU A 37 10.08 -12.53 -1.44
N GLU A 38 9.89 -11.52 -0.59
CA GLU A 38 9.99 -11.70 0.87
C GLU A 38 8.82 -12.50 1.44
N ILE A 39 7.60 -12.37 0.92
CA ILE A 39 6.46 -13.22 1.29
C ILE A 39 6.78 -14.69 1.01
N ASP A 40 7.27 -15.00 -0.20
CA ASP A 40 7.62 -16.35 -0.62
C ASP A 40 8.75 -16.92 0.24
N LYS A 41 9.81 -16.13 0.45
CA LYS A 41 10.97 -16.49 1.29
C LYS A 41 10.59 -16.76 2.74
N ASN A 42 9.58 -16.06 3.27
CA ASN A 42 9.08 -16.24 4.62
C ASN A 42 7.92 -17.27 4.72
N GLY A 43 7.50 -17.89 3.60
CA GLY A 43 6.42 -18.88 3.56
C GLY A 43 5.06 -18.33 3.99
N LEU A 44 4.80 -17.05 3.71
CA LEU A 44 3.59 -16.36 4.16
C LEU A 44 2.44 -16.56 3.16
N ASN A 45 1.22 -16.85 3.66
CA ASN A 45 0.03 -17.05 2.83
C ASN A 45 -0.70 -15.71 2.53
N TRP A 46 0.02 -14.80 1.87
CA TRP A 46 -0.44 -13.47 1.51
C TRP A 46 -0.41 -13.24 0.01
N GLU A 47 -1.45 -12.62 -0.52
CA GLU A 47 -1.49 -12.08 -1.87
C GLU A 47 -1.34 -10.56 -1.82
N VAL A 48 -0.46 -9.99 -2.66
CA VAL A 48 -0.27 -8.53 -2.74
C VAL A 48 -0.53 -8.02 -4.14
N ARG A 49 -1.37 -7.00 -4.23
CA ARG A 49 -1.76 -6.34 -5.49
C ARG A 49 -1.53 -4.83 -5.43
N LEU A 50 -1.54 -4.21 -6.61
CA LEU A 50 -1.59 -2.76 -6.73
C LEU A 50 -3.05 -2.31 -6.68
N ASP A 51 -3.28 -1.17 -6.03
CA ASP A 51 -4.58 -0.52 -5.97
C ASP A 51 -5.07 -0.06 -7.37
N ASP A 52 -6.23 -0.56 -7.79
CA ASP A 52 -6.92 -0.18 -9.03
C ASP A 52 -8.13 0.76 -8.80
N THR A 53 -8.36 1.16 -7.55
CA THR A 53 -9.49 2.00 -7.10
C THR A 53 -9.14 3.49 -6.97
N VAL A 54 -7.89 3.85 -7.24
CA VAL A 54 -7.40 5.24 -7.14
C VAL A 54 -7.47 5.79 -5.71
N GLY A 55 -7.21 4.94 -4.72
CA GLY A 55 -7.18 5.30 -3.31
C GLY A 55 -8.56 5.33 -2.63
N ASP A 56 -9.56 4.64 -3.18
CA ASP A 56 -10.86 4.47 -2.52
C ASP A 56 -10.74 3.42 -1.41
N VAL A 57 -10.43 3.89 -0.20
CA VAL A 57 -10.26 3.02 0.97
C VAL A 57 -11.54 2.24 1.26
N SER A 58 -12.73 2.84 1.13
CA SER A 58 -13.99 2.15 1.38
C SER A 58 -14.19 0.98 0.40
N GLN A 59 -13.85 1.17 -0.88
CA GLN A 59 -13.89 0.09 -1.87
C GLN A 59 -12.87 -1.00 -1.54
N LEU A 60 -11.63 -0.65 -1.18
CA LEU A 60 -10.60 -1.63 -0.81
C LEU A 60 -11.01 -2.44 0.43
N ILE A 61 -11.62 -1.80 1.43
CA ILE A 61 -12.16 -2.50 2.60
C ILE A 61 -13.29 -3.46 2.20
N SER A 62 -14.19 -3.05 1.28
CA SER A 62 -15.27 -3.90 0.78
C SER A 62 -14.79 -5.11 -0.05
N GLN A 63 -13.55 -5.07 -0.55
CA GLN A 63 -12.91 -6.17 -1.29
C GLN A 63 -12.15 -7.16 -0.37
N ASP A 64 -12.34 -7.01 0.95
CA ASP A 64 -11.72 -7.81 2.00
C ASP A 64 -10.18 -7.73 2.00
N TYR A 65 -9.60 -6.56 1.72
CA TYR A 65 -8.17 -6.36 1.98
C TYR A 65 -7.91 -6.23 3.49
N GLU A 66 -7.06 -7.11 4.01
CA GLU A 66 -6.64 -7.12 5.41
C GLU A 66 -5.57 -6.08 5.74
N LEU A 67 -4.79 -5.67 4.73
CA LEU A 67 -3.70 -4.70 4.89
C LEU A 67 -3.60 -3.75 3.68
N LEU A 68 -3.70 -2.45 3.94
CA LEU A 68 -3.52 -1.37 2.98
C LEU A 68 -2.13 -0.75 3.19
N ILE A 69 -1.19 -1.09 2.32
CA ILE A 69 0.19 -0.58 2.33
C ILE A 69 0.21 0.76 1.59
N CYS A 70 0.19 1.86 2.34
CA CYS A 70 -0.04 3.19 1.81
C CYS A 70 1.30 3.91 1.55
N LEU A 71 1.49 4.41 0.33
CA LEU A 71 2.75 5.07 -0.05
C LEU A 71 3.01 6.36 0.73
N PRO A 72 4.28 6.84 0.77
CA PRO A 72 4.63 8.08 1.44
C PRO A 72 3.76 9.27 0.99
N GLY A 73 3.24 10.02 1.96
CA GLY A 73 2.40 11.20 1.71
C GLY A 73 0.94 10.92 1.33
N SER A 74 0.52 9.65 1.18
CA SER A 74 -0.87 9.28 0.92
C SER A 74 -1.83 9.61 2.07
N GLN A 75 -1.35 9.61 3.32
CA GLN A 75 -2.14 9.95 4.51
C GLN A 75 -2.89 11.29 4.40
N LYS A 76 -2.32 12.27 3.68
CA LYS A 76 -2.93 13.60 3.51
C LYS A 76 -3.99 13.65 2.40
N ARG A 77 -4.12 12.59 1.60
CA ARG A 77 -4.94 12.56 0.38
C ARG A 77 -6.03 11.49 0.40
N LEU A 78 -5.81 10.40 1.15
CA LEU A 78 -6.80 9.34 1.30
C LEU A 78 -7.94 9.80 2.22
N LEU A 79 -9.16 9.46 1.82
CA LEU A 79 -10.34 9.54 2.67
C LEU A 79 -10.56 8.15 3.28
N TYR A 80 -10.56 8.08 4.60
CA TYR A 80 -10.75 6.82 5.34
C TYR A 80 -11.38 7.11 6.69
N GLU A 81 -12.12 6.15 7.22
CA GLU A 81 -12.72 6.28 8.54
C GLU A 81 -11.71 5.94 9.63
N THR A 82 -11.94 6.43 10.86
CA THR A 82 -11.00 6.21 11.96
C THR A 82 -10.82 4.71 12.27
N GLN A 83 -11.88 3.90 12.12
CA GLN A 83 -11.80 2.45 12.31
C GLN A 83 -10.94 1.72 11.27
N ASP A 84 -10.72 2.30 10.09
CA ASP A 84 -9.97 1.66 9.02
C ASP A 84 -8.46 1.76 9.24
N ILE A 85 -8.02 2.66 10.12
CA ILE A 85 -6.59 2.96 10.36
C ILE A 85 -5.81 1.72 10.81
N GLU A 86 -6.44 0.78 11.52
CA GLU A 86 -5.79 -0.45 11.99
C GLU A 86 -5.38 -1.38 10.83
N LYS A 87 -6.02 -1.25 9.67
CA LYS A 87 -5.70 -1.97 8.45
C LYS A 87 -4.69 -1.23 7.57
N MET A 88 -4.33 0.01 7.91
CA MET A 88 -3.48 0.85 7.08
C MET A 88 -2.04 0.90 7.61
N LEU A 89 -1.07 0.70 6.74
CA LEU A 89 0.35 0.85 7.02
C LEU A 89 0.93 1.93 6.12
N PHE A 90 1.16 3.12 6.66
CA PHE A 90 1.76 4.23 5.93
C PHE A 90 3.29 4.11 5.90
N LEU A 91 3.85 3.87 4.72
CA LEU A 91 5.28 3.84 4.47
C LEU A 91 5.89 5.23 4.62
N ASN A 92 7.10 5.29 5.18
CA ASN A 92 7.94 6.48 5.08
C ASN A 92 8.73 6.49 3.77
N SER A 93 9.26 7.66 3.40
CA SER A 93 10.00 7.81 2.13
C SER A 93 11.19 6.88 2.03
N LEU A 94 11.93 6.66 3.13
CA LEU A 94 13.11 5.80 3.11
C LEU A 94 12.71 4.36 2.79
N GLU A 95 11.71 3.82 3.49
CA GLU A 95 11.22 2.45 3.29
C GLU A 95 10.84 2.18 1.83
N PHE A 96 10.08 3.09 1.23
CA PHE A 96 9.62 2.93 -0.13
C PHE A 96 10.77 3.00 -1.15
N HIS A 97 11.64 4.01 -1.07
CA HIS A 97 12.71 4.20 -2.05
C HIS A 97 13.84 3.16 -1.91
N SER A 98 14.09 2.64 -0.71
CA SER A 98 15.08 1.57 -0.48
C SER A 98 14.54 0.17 -0.79
N ASN A 99 13.23 0.02 -1.01
CA ASN A 99 12.56 -1.29 -1.06
C ASN A 99 12.69 -2.08 0.24
N ASP A 100 12.71 -1.37 1.37
CA ASP A 100 12.63 -1.99 2.68
C ASP A 100 11.18 -2.43 2.96
N THR A 101 11.03 -3.72 3.19
CA THR A 101 9.73 -4.38 3.40
C THR A 101 9.59 -4.93 4.81
N ASP A 102 10.59 -4.75 5.69
CA ASP A 102 10.66 -5.42 6.98
C ASP A 102 9.43 -5.15 7.83
N ARG A 103 8.99 -3.88 7.89
CA ARG A 103 7.80 -3.51 8.66
C ARG A 103 6.51 -4.11 8.08
N VAL A 104 6.40 -4.19 6.76
CA VAL A 104 5.26 -4.84 6.08
C VAL A 104 5.24 -6.33 6.42
N ILE A 105 6.39 -7.01 6.29
CA ILE A 105 6.51 -8.44 6.56
C ILE A 105 6.27 -8.76 8.03
N GLN A 106 6.76 -7.92 8.96
CA GLN A 106 6.47 -8.05 10.39
C GLN A 106 4.97 -7.92 10.68
N GLN A 107 4.30 -6.95 10.06
CA GLN A 107 2.85 -6.79 10.19
C GLN A 107 2.10 -8.02 9.66
N MET A 108 2.48 -8.53 8.48
CA MET A 108 1.89 -9.73 7.88
C MET A 108 2.07 -10.99 8.74
N LYS A 109 3.21 -11.12 9.42
CA LYS A 109 3.48 -12.21 10.38
C LYS A 109 2.66 -12.08 11.66
N ALA A 110 2.46 -10.86 12.15
CA ALA A 110 1.70 -10.60 13.36
C ALA A 110 0.18 -10.74 13.16
N TYR A 111 -0.29 -10.66 11.92
CA TYR A 111 -1.69 -10.78 11.56
C TYR A 111 -2.17 -12.23 11.76
N LYS A 112 -3.00 -12.44 12.78
CA LYS A 112 -3.57 -13.76 13.13
C LYS A 112 -4.57 -14.22 12.08
#